data_AF-A0A7S2Q1K9-F1
#
_entry.id   AF-A0A7S2Q1K9-F1
#
_cell.length_a   1.000
_cell.length_b   1.000
_cell.length_c   1.000
_cell.angle_alpha   90.00
_cell.angle_beta   90.00
_cell.angle_gamma   90.00
#
_symmetry.space_group_name_H-M   'P 1'
#
loop_
_entity.id
_entity.type
_entity.pdbx_description
1 polymer ?
#
loop_
_entity_poly.entity_id
_entity_poly.type
_entity_poly.pdbx_seq_one_letter_code
_entity_poly.pdbx_strand_id
1 'polypeptide(L)'
;MGLTQTKLHFAIIRGTMEGEWIHAIRRAEKAPYEATIANPYGDYPLHLACYSGVAPPELIRALIDAYPDALIKENKKGRDPLELAAKNYSFTDPNRAQVLALLRWHRPGSSNNASTAVTQQHSSDLICNSNNMFCDSPPEHMYSCSAQCVVCLEEVATIAMKPCGHICLCLGCVPTTMRKGLCPVDRCEVRELYQLQGDQINIHMSMCGSDLPQNVPVENF
;
A
#
# COMPACT_ATOMS: atom_id res chain seq x y z
N MET A 1 -24.14 -25.25 -9.63
CA MET A 1 -22.70 -25.07 -9.35
C MET A 1 -22.38 -23.59 -9.57
N GLY A 2 -22.14 -22.86 -8.48
CA GLY A 2 -22.00 -21.40 -8.51
C GLY A 2 -20.73 -20.97 -9.24
N LEU A 3 -20.78 -19.82 -9.91
CA LEU A 3 -19.62 -19.20 -10.54
C LEU A 3 -18.50 -19.07 -9.49
N THR A 4 -17.40 -19.75 -9.73
CA THR A 4 -16.25 -19.79 -8.81
C THR A 4 -15.42 -18.50 -8.83
N GLN A 5 -15.74 -17.58 -9.73
CA GLN A 5 -15.15 -16.25 -9.85
C GLN A 5 -16.20 -15.19 -9.55
N THR A 6 -15.84 -14.20 -8.74
CA THR A 6 -16.70 -13.04 -8.48
C THR A 6 -16.79 -12.14 -9.70
N LYS A 7 -17.77 -11.22 -9.71
CA LYS A 7 -17.88 -10.23 -10.79
C LYS A 7 -16.64 -9.34 -10.89
N LEU A 8 -15.96 -9.07 -9.77
CA LEU A 8 -14.69 -8.37 -9.74
C LEU A 8 -13.57 -9.14 -10.48
N HIS A 9 -13.46 -10.47 -10.31
CA HIS A 9 -12.50 -11.26 -11.09
C HIS A 9 -12.75 -11.13 -12.60
N PHE A 10 -14.01 -11.26 -13.02
CA PHE A 10 -14.38 -11.11 -14.44
C PHE A 10 -14.08 -9.70 -14.97
N ALA A 11 -14.31 -8.66 -14.17
CA ALA A 11 -13.99 -7.28 -14.56
C ALA A 11 -12.49 -7.07 -14.76
N ILE A 12 -11.63 -7.69 -13.94
CA ILE A 12 -10.17 -7.64 -14.08
C ILE A 12 -9.71 -8.41 -15.33
N ILE A 13 -10.28 -9.60 -15.57
CA ILE A 13 -9.98 -10.39 -16.77
C ILE A 13 -10.35 -9.59 -18.03
N ARG A 14 -11.53 -8.95 -18.06
CA ARG A 14 -11.93 -8.09 -19.17
C ARG A 14 -11.01 -6.89 -19.34
N GLY A 15 -10.64 -6.21 -18.26
CA GLY A 15 -9.68 -5.09 -18.31
C GLY A 15 -8.32 -5.51 -18.88
N THR A 16 -7.88 -6.75 -18.62
CA THR A 16 -6.65 -7.30 -19.21
C THR A 16 -6.74 -7.47 -20.73
N MET A 17 -7.93 -7.81 -21.25
CA MET A 17 -8.14 -8.05 -22.67
C MET A 17 -8.45 -6.77 -23.45
N GLU A 18 -9.22 -5.86 -22.84
CA GLU A 18 -9.79 -4.68 -23.48
C GLU A 18 -9.00 -3.39 -23.16
N GLY A 19 -8.12 -3.40 -22.14
CA GLY A 19 -7.42 -2.22 -21.64
C GLY A 19 -8.28 -1.30 -20.76
N GLU A 20 -9.54 -1.63 -20.55
CA GLU A 20 -10.53 -0.81 -19.86
C GLU A 20 -10.73 -1.23 -18.39
N TRP A 21 -10.00 -0.59 -17.49
CA TRP A 21 -9.98 -0.94 -16.05
C TRP A 21 -11.07 -0.26 -15.22
N ILE A 22 -11.77 0.74 -15.79
CA ILE A 22 -12.77 1.54 -15.09
C ILE A 22 -13.89 0.68 -14.47
N HIS A 23 -14.27 -0.40 -15.13
CA HIS A 23 -15.29 -1.33 -14.64
C HIS A 23 -14.80 -2.14 -13.42
N ALA A 24 -13.52 -2.52 -13.42
CA ALA A 24 -12.91 -3.23 -12.30
C ALA A 24 -12.76 -2.30 -11.08
N ILE A 25 -12.27 -1.08 -11.29
CA ILE A 25 -12.12 -0.06 -10.23
C ILE A 25 -13.48 0.26 -9.59
N ARG A 26 -14.48 0.62 -10.40
CA ARG A 26 -15.85 0.89 -9.89
C ARG A 26 -16.45 -0.30 -9.15
N ARG A 27 -16.13 -1.53 -9.58
CA ARG A 27 -16.61 -2.74 -8.91
C ARG A 27 -15.94 -2.94 -7.56
N ALA A 28 -14.62 -2.74 -7.47
CA ALA A 28 -13.86 -2.82 -6.23
C ALA A 28 -14.40 -1.82 -5.19
N GLU A 29 -14.72 -0.60 -5.60
CA GLU A 29 -15.32 0.43 -4.73
C GLU A 29 -16.75 0.08 -4.30
N LYS A 30 -17.59 -0.38 -5.25
CA LYS A 30 -19.01 -0.67 -4.99
C LYS A 30 -19.23 -1.98 -4.22
N ALA A 31 -18.31 -2.93 -4.31
CA ALA A 31 -18.36 -4.21 -3.62
C ALA A 31 -16.98 -4.69 -3.19
N PRO A 32 -16.37 -4.02 -2.18
CA PRO A 32 -15.04 -4.35 -1.70
C PRO A 32 -14.97 -5.77 -1.11
N TYR A 33 -16.08 -6.30 -0.59
CA TYR A 33 -16.15 -7.69 -0.12
C TYR A 33 -15.83 -8.73 -1.22
N GLU A 34 -15.96 -8.38 -2.52
CA GLU A 34 -15.54 -9.30 -3.60
C GLU A 34 -14.01 -9.42 -3.68
N ALA A 35 -13.26 -8.46 -3.15
CA ALA A 35 -11.80 -8.51 -3.06
C ALA A 35 -11.30 -9.53 -2.03
N THR A 36 -12.13 -9.92 -1.06
CA THR A 36 -11.79 -10.89 0.00
C THR A 36 -12.06 -12.34 -0.41
N ILE A 37 -12.53 -12.59 -1.63
CA ILE A 37 -12.89 -13.92 -2.11
C ILE A 37 -11.82 -14.40 -3.08
N ALA A 38 -11.18 -15.53 -2.79
CA ALA A 38 -10.25 -16.16 -3.70
C ALA A 38 -10.98 -17.05 -4.72
N ASN A 39 -10.47 -17.11 -5.94
CA ASN A 39 -10.94 -18.02 -6.99
C ASN A 39 -10.43 -19.47 -6.77
N PRO A 40 -10.73 -20.45 -7.65
CA PRO A 40 -10.26 -21.83 -7.51
C PRO A 40 -8.74 -22.02 -7.51
N TYR A 41 -7.97 -21.05 -8.00
CA TYR A 41 -6.51 -21.07 -7.98
C TYR A 41 -5.93 -20.43 -6.71
N GLY A 42 -6.79 -19.98 -5.78
CA GLY A 42 -6.37 -19.23 -4.60
C GLY A 42 -6.02 -17.77 -4.91
N ASP A 43 -6.27 -17.31 -6.13
CA ASP A 43 -6.00 -15.92 -6.50
C ASP A 43 -7.15 -15.04 -6.01
N TYR A 44 -6.83 -14.10 -5.15
CA TYR A 44 -7.69 -12.93 -4.90
C TYR A 44 -7.62 -12.00 -6.12
N PRO A 45 -8.56 -11.04 -6.26
CA PRO A 45 -8.53 -10.04 -7.32
C PRO A 45 -7.17 -9.33 -7.48
N LEU A 46 -6.48 -9.02 -6.38
CA LEU A 46 -5.14 -8.43 -6.41
C LEU A 46 -4.10 -9.36 -7.05
N HIS A 47 -4.15 -10.67 -6.79
CA HIS A 47 -3.26 -11.64 -7.45
C HIS A 47 -3.50 -11.67 -8.96
N LEU A 48 -4.76 -11.67 -9.41
CA LEU A 48 -5.06 -11.66 -10.84
C LEU A 48 -4.58 -10.39 -11.54
N ALA A 49 -4.76 -9.22 -10.89
CA ALA A 49 -4.26 -7.95 -11.42
C ALA A 49 -2.73 -7.96 -11.55
N CYS A 50 -2.01 -8.49 -10.55
CA CYS A 50 -0.56 -8.65 -10.63
C CYS A 50 -0.11 -9.75 -11.61
N TYR A 51 -0.93 -10.78 -11.81
CA TYR A 51 -0.64 -11.88 -12.73
C TYR A 51 -0.65 -11.43 -14.19
N SER A 52 -1.56 -10.52 -14.57
CA SER A 52 -1.65 -10.03 -15.95
C SER A 52 -0.44 -9.20 -16.37
N GLY A 53 0.26 -8.58 -15.41
CA GLY A 53 1.45 -7.77 -15.69
C GLY A 53 1.18 -6.43 -16.36
N VAL A 54 -0.09 -6.05 -16.50
CA VAL A 54 -0.54 -4.85 -17.24
C VAL A 54 -1.57 -4.01 -16.47
N ALA A 55 -1.95 -4.43 -15.25
CA ALA A 55 -2.91 -3.68 -14.45
C ALA A 55 -2.32 -2.33 -14.02
N PRO A 56 -3.07 -1.22 -14.15
CA PRO A 56 -2.56 0.09 -13.83
C PRO A 56 -2.51 0.32 -12.31
N PRO A 57 -1.67 1.24 -11.83
CA PRO A 57 -1.50 1.52 -10.40
C PRO A 57 -2.81 1.89 -9.69
N GLU A 58 -3.73 2.57 -10.38
CA GLU A 58 -5.04 2.97 -9.84
C GLU A 58 -5.89 1.75 -9.47
N LEU A 59 -5.88 0.72 -10.30
CA LEU A 59 -6.57 -0.52 -10.00
C LEU A 59 -5.89 -1.27 -8.85
N ILE A 60 -4.56 -1.33 -8.85
CA ILE A 60 -3.81 -1.96 -7.77
C ILE A 60 -4.14 -1.31 -6.42
N ARG A 61 -4.15 0.02 -6.36
CA ARG A 61 -4.54 0.77 -5.16
C ARG A 61 -5.97 0.47 -4.73
N ALA A 62 -6.94 0.52 -5.65
CA ALA A 62 -8.34 0.22 -5.33
C ALA A 62 -8.53 -1.21 -4.77
N LEU A 63 -7.74 -2.18 -5.23
CA LEU A 63 -7.78 -3.55 -4.72
C LEU A 63 -7.11 -3.70 -3.36
N ILE A 64 -6.01 -2.98 -3.11
CA ILE A 64 -5.36 -2.90 -1.79
C ILE A 64 -6.31 -2.27 -0.78
N ASP A 65 -6.96 -1.15 -1.13
CA ASP A 65 -7.91 -0.44 -0.26
C ASP A 65 -9.12 -1.33 0.08
N ALA A 66 -9.58 -2.14 -0.88
CA ALA A 66 -10.69 -3.07 -0.68
C ALA A 66 -10.34 -4.26 0.22
N TYR A 67 -9.11 -4.79 0.13
CA TYR A 67 -8.66 -5.92 0.94
C TYR A 67 -7.13 -5.95 1.13
N PRO A 68 -6.60 -5.24 2.14
CA PRO A 68 -5.15 -5.08 2.33
C PRO A 68 -4.45 -6.38 2.71
N ASP A 69 -5.13 -7.29 3.42
CA ASP A 69 -4.54 -8.57 3.84
C ASP A 69 -4.13 -9.45 2.64
N ALA A 70 -4.70 -9.23 1.43
CA ALA A 70 -4.28 -9.94 0.23
C ALA A 70 -2.77 -9.80 -0.07
N LEU A 71 -2.12 -8.73 0.40
CA LEU A 71 -0.69 -8.46 0.17
C LEU A 71 0.24 -9.50 0.78
N ILE A 72 -0.22 -10.25 1.78
CA ILE A 72 0.55 -11.31 2.47
C ILE A 72 -0.03 -12.71 2.26
N LYS A 73 -1.14 -12.83 1.52
CA LYS A 73 -1.72 -14.14 1.19
C LYS A 73 -0.99 -14.70 -0.01
N GLU A 74 -0.71 -15.99 0.04
CA GLU A 74 -0.22 -16.75 -1.10
C GLU A 74 -1.40 -17.42 -1.82
N ASN A 75 -1.35 -17.45 -3.15
CA ASN A 75 -2.24 -18.30 -3.93
C ASN A 75 -1.86 -19.80 -3.82
N LYS A 76 -2.58 -20.69 -4.49
CA LYS A 76 -2.28 -22.14 -4.45
C LYS A 76 -0.92 -22.53 -5.04
N LYS A 77 -0.23 -21.61 -5.72
CA LYS A 77 1.13 -21.81 -6.22
C LYS A 77 2.20 -21.30 -5.22
N GLY A 78 1.80 -20.86 -4.03
CA GLY A 78 2.70 -20.33 -3.00
C GLY A 78 3.24 -18.93 -3.33
N ARG A 79 2.52 -18.16 -4.15
CA ARG A 79 2.98 -16.84 -4.62
C ARG A 79 2.06 -15.75 -4.15
N ASP A 80 2.64 -14.69 -3.62
CA ASP A 80 1.93 -13.48 -3.22
C ASP A 80 1.84 -12.46 -4.38
N PRO A 81 1.07 -11.36 -4.22
CA PRO A 81 0.92 -10.37 -5.29
C PRO A 81 2.21 -9.66 -5.69
N LEU A 82 3.13 -9.43 -4.75
CA LEU A 82 4.40 -8.74 -5.02
C LEU A 82 5.31 -9.61 -5.90
N GLU A 83 5.40 -10.91 -5.60
CA GLU A 83 6.14 -11.87 -6.42
C GLU A 83 5.55 -11.96 -7.83
N LEU A 84 4.22 -12.05 -7.94
CA LEU A 84 3.53 -12.07 -9.24
C LEU A 84 3.83 -10.82 -10.05
N ALA A 85 3.72 -9.64 -9.44
CA ALA A 85 3.98 -8.38 -10.13
C ALA A 85 5.45 -8.26 -10.56
N ALA A 86 6.39 -8.63 -9.69
CA ALA A 86 7.83 -8.57 -9.99
C ALA A 86 8.20 -9.46 -11.19
N LYS A 87 7.52 -10.61 -11.33
CA LYS A 87 7.71 -11.58 -12.41
C LYS A 87 7.04 -11.18 -13.73
N ASN A 88 5.84 -10.60 -13.68
CA ASN A 88 5.00 -10.43 -14.87
C ASN A 88 5.00 -9.02 -15.46
N TYR A 89 5.26 -7.97 -14.68
CA TYR A 89 5.40 -6.62 -15.25
C TYR A 89 6.72 -6.50 -16.00
N SER A 90 6.65 -6.16 -17.29
CA SER A 90 7.82 -5.90 -18.13
C SER A 90 8.67 -4.79 -17.53
N PHE A 91 10.00 -4.93 -17.55
CA PHE A 91 10.92 -3.87 -17.12
C PHE A 91 10.75 -2.55 -17.87
N THR A 92 10.17 -2.59 -19.08
CA THR A 92 9.87 -1.42 -19.90
C THR A 92 8.47 -0.85 -19.67
N ASP A 93 7.64 -1.49 -18.84
CA ASP A 93 6.31 -1.00 -18.51
C ASP A 93 6.45 0.27 -17.62
N PRO A 94 5.88 1.42 -18.04
CA PRO A 94 5.98 2.66 -17.28
C PRO A 94 5.36 2.56 -15.87
N ASN A 95 4.40 1.66 -15.67
CA ASN A 95 3.70 1.48 -14.40
C ASN A 95 4.42 0.52 -13.46
N ARG A 96 5.42 -0.25 -13.94
CA ARG A 96 6.05 -1.32 -13.16
C ARG A 96 6.61 -0.82 -11.83
N ALA A 97 7.40 0.25 -11.87
CA ALA A 97 8.06 0.78 -10.68
C ALA A 97 7.02 1.16 -9.61
N GLN A 98 5.96 1.86 -10.03
CA GLN A 98 4.89 2.30 -9.15
C GLN A 98 4.07 1.13 -8.59
N VAL A 99 3.72 0.14 -9.41
CA VAL A 99 2.98 -1.05 -8.94
C VAL A 99 3.79 -1.81 -7.89
N LEU A 100 5.08 -2.05 -8.14
CA LEU A 100 5.93 -2.71 -7.15
C LEU A 100 6.07 -1.90 -5.86
N ALA A 101 6.17 -0.58 -5.98
CA ALA A 101 6.28 0.29 -4.83
C ALA A 101 5.01 0.27 -3.96
N LEU A 102 3.82 0.34 -4.58
CA LEU A 102 2.53 0.19 -3.89
C LEU A 102 2.44 -1.13 -3.13
N LEU A 103 2.79 -2.25 -3.78
CA LEU A 103 2.73 -3.58 -3.18
C LEU A 103 3.73 -3.76 -2.03
N ARG A 104 4.95 -3.22 -2.16
CA ARG A 104 5.98 -3.27 -1.11
C ARG A 104 5.59 -2.43 0.10
N TRP A 105 5.09 -1.23 -0.14
CA TRP A 105 4.83 -0.23 0.89
C TRP A 105 3.63 -0.57 1.77
N HIS A 106 2.53 -1.02 1.15
CA HIS A 106 1.33 -1.38 1.88
C HIS A 106 1.40 -2.77 2.51
N ARG A 107 2.47 -3.54 2.28
CA ARG A 107 2.61 -4.87 2.87
C ARG A 107 2.69 -4.74 4.38
N PRO A 108 1.69 -5.23 5.15
CA PRO A 108 1.76 -5.22 6.60
C PRO A 108 3.01 -6.01 6.99
N GLY A 109 3.88 -5.39 7.81
CA GLY A 109 5.15 -5.99 8.20
C GLY A 109 4.94 -7.41 8.70
N SER A 110 5.50 -8.40 7.97
CA SER A 110 5.77 -9.72 8.54
C SER A 110 6.56 -9.46 9.81
N SER A 111 5.94 -9.71 10.96
CA SER A 111 6.67 -9.72 12.22
C SER A 111 7.83 -10.70 12.04
N ASN A 112 9.04 -10.16 12.01
CA ASN A 112 10.28 -10.90 11.83
C ASN A 112 10.44 -11.88 13.00
N ASN A 113 10.12 -13.15 12.75
CA ASN A 113 10.64 -14.30 13.49
C ASN A 113 11.05 -15.42 12.51
N ALA A 114 11.76 -15.05 11.44
CA ALA A 114 12.39 -16.01 10.55
C ALA A 114 13.80 -15.55 10.17
N SER A 115 14.65 -15.36 11.17
CA SER A 115 16.05 -15.68 10.99
C SER A 115 16.17 -17.21 10.99
N THR A 116 16.94 -17.75 10.04
CA THR A 116 17.41 -19.14 9.89
C THR A 116 16.44 -20.17 9.28
N ALA A 117 16.50 -20.31 7.96
CA ALA A 117 16.91 -21.57 7.31
C ALA A 117 17.14 -21.35 5.80
N VAL A 118 18.28 -20.74 5.45
CA VAL A 118 18.90 -20.98 4.15
C VAL A 118 19.30 -22.45 4.15
N THR A 119 18.48 -23.30 3.53
CA THR A 119 18.91 -24.64 3.14
C THR A 119 19.36 -24.56 1.70
N GLN A 120 20.67 -24.53 1.51
CA GLN A 120 21.29 -24.89 0.24
C GLN A 120 20.83 -26.29 -0.14
N GLN A 121 20.23 -26.47 -1.32
CA GLN A 121 20.54 -27.56 -2.25
C GLN A 121 19.78 -27.41 -3.57
N HIS A 122 20.56 -27.47 -4.68
CA HIS A 122 20.21 -27.51 -6.11
C HIS A 122 19.73 -26.20 -6.77
N SER A 123 20.60 -25.39 -7.39
CA SER A 123 21.12 -25.48 -8.79
C SER A 123 19.98 -25.46 -9.83
N SER A 124 19.76 -24.46 -10.69
CA SER A 124 20.58 -23.42 -11.30
C SER A 124 19.67 -22.28 -11.79
N ASP A 125 20.22 -21.07 -11.95
CA ASP A 125 19.61 -19.89 -12.59
C ASP A 125 18.80 -18.91 -11.72
N LEU A 126 19.34 -18.56 -10.55
CA LEU A 126 18.98 -17.31 -9.86
C LEU A 126 20.20 -16.39 -9.76
N ILE A 127 20.58 -15.80 -10.88
CA ILE A 127 21.16 -14.46 -10.84
C ILE A 127 19.97 -13.52 -10.60
N CYS A 128 19.56 -13.36 -9.33
CA CYS A 128 18.72 -12.25 -8.96
C CYS A 128 19.56 -10.99 -9.16
N ASN A 129 19.38 -10.35 -10.32
CA ASN A 129 20.06 -9.12 -10.65
C ASN A 129 19.64 -8.08 -9.61
N SER A 130 20.56 -7.72 -8.71
CA SER A 130 20.40 -6.84 -7.55
C SER A 130 19.95 -5.41 -7.90
N ASN A 131 19.73 -5.13 -9.18
CA ASN A 131 19.38 -3.81 -9.74
C ASN A 131 17.90 -3.41 -9.52
N ASN A 132 17.11 -4.21 -8.81
CA ASN A 132 15.72 -3.89 -8.43
C ASN A 132 15.53 -3.63 -6.92
N MET A 133 16.64 -3.57 -6.17
CA MET A 133 16.60 -3.32 -4.73
C MET A 133 16.49 -1.83 -4.40
N PHE A 134 16.96 -0.96 -5.29
CA PHE A 134 16.94 0.50 -5.16
C PHE A 134 16.75 1.17 -6.52
N CYS A 135 15.53 1.22 -7.07
CA CYS A 135 15.24 2.31 -8.00
C CYS A 135 15.04 3.57 -7.12
N ASP A 136 16.09 4.40 -7.09
CA ASP A 136 16.34 5.50 -6.14
C ASP A 136 15.43 6.73 -6.27
N SER A 137 14.31 6.63 -6.98
CA SER A 137 13.27 7.64 -6.86
C SER A 137 11.93 6.97 -6.60
N PRO A 138 11.27 7.34 -5.51
CA PRO A 138 9.89 6.96 -5.34
C PRO A 138 9.04 7.62 -6.43
N PRO A 139 7.94 6.99 -6.89
CA PRO A 139 6.98 7.59 -7.81
C PRO A 139 6.64 9.02 -7.36
N GLU A 140 6.49 9.96 -8.30
CA GLU A 140 6.30 11.40 -8.03
C GLU A 140 5.16 11.72 -7.04
N HIS A 141 4.22 10.81 -6.83
CA HIS A 141 3.08 10.93 -5.92
C HIS A 141 3.08 9.90 -4.78
N MET A 142 4.07 9.01 -4.71
CA MET A 142 4.22 8.05 -3.59
C MET A 142 4.66 8.77 -2.32
N TYR A 143 5.31 9.91 -2.48
CA TYR A 143 5.47 10.92 -1.45
C TYR A 143 4.52 12.02 -1.86
N SER A 144 3.24 11.93 -1.50
CA SER A 144 2.44 13.14 -1.45
C SER A 144 2.93 13.97 -0.24
N CYS A 145 4.16 14.46 -0.33
CA CYS A 145 4.67 15.57 0.44
C CYS A 145 4.01 16.80 -0.15
N SER A 146 2.87 17.19 0.41
CA SER A 146 2.32 18.49 0.06
C SER A 146 3.22 19.53 0.71
N ALA A 147 3.70 20.53 -0.04
CA ALA A 147 4.45 21.63 0.56
C ALA A 147 3.64 22.35 1.66
N GLN A 148 2.30 22.29 1.57
CA GLN A 148 1.35 22.85 2.52
C GLN A 148 0.48 21.75 3.15
N CYS A 149 -0.02 21.99 4.36
CA CYS A 149 -0.98 21.15 5.05
C CYS A 149 -2.24 20.99 4.21
N VAL A 150 -2.67 19.76 3.93
CA VAL A 150 -3.85 19.47 3.10
C VAL A 150 -5.18 19.85 3.77
N VAL A 151 -5.14 20.22 5.05
CA VAL A 151 -6.32 20.60 5.84
C VAL A 151 -6.52 22.11 5.89
N CYS A 152 -5.49 22.87 6.28
CA CYS A 152 -5.60 24.33 6.36
C CYS A 152 -5.14 25.07 5.11
N LEU A 153 -4.30 24.45 4.25
CA LEU A 153 -3.69 25.07 3.06
C LEU A 153 -2.86 26.34 3.32
N GLU A 154 -2.63 26.68 4.59
CA GLU A 154 -1.89 27.88 5.01
C GLU A 154 -0.47 27.53 5.46
N GLU A 155 -0.35 26.54 6.33
CA GLU A 155 0.91 26.15 6.97
C GLU A 155 1.65 25.05 6.21
N VAL A 156 2.97 24.95 6.41
CA VAL A 156 3.80 23.89 5.80
C VAL A 156 3.44 22.52 6.39
N ALA A 157 3.35 21.49 5.53
CA ALA A 157 3.20 20.13 6.03
C ALA A 157 4.53 19.61 6.57
N THR A 158 4.56 19.29 7.86
CA THR A 158 5.76 18.80 8.56
C THR A 158 5.53 17.47 9.24
N ILE A 159 4.29 16.94 9.19
CA ILE A 159 3.91 15.73 9.90
C ILE A 159 3.88 14.55 8.96
N ALA A 160 4.84 13.63 9.14
CA ALA A 160 4.91 12.34 8.48
C ALA A 160 4.08 11.29 9.23
N MET A 161 3.38 10.45 8.49
CA MET A 161 2.49 9.42 9.04
C MET A 161 3.09 8.03 8.85
N LYS A 162 3.08 7.19 9.89
CA LYS A 162 3.50 5.79 9.78
C LYS A 162 2.27 4.87 9.78
N PRO A 163 2.20 3.86 8.88
CA PRO A 163 3.25 3.39 7.98
C PRO A 163 3.28 4.07 6.62
N CYS A 164 2.29 4.90 6.28
CA CYS A 164 2.08 5.32 4.90
C CYS A 164 3.06 6.37 4.34
N GLY A 165 3.86 7.03 5.17
CA GLY A 165 4.92 7.97 4.78
C GLY A 165 4.43 9.34 4.31
N HIS A 166 3.12 9.56 4.25
CA HIS A 166 2.55 10.84 3.83
C HIS A 166 2.95 11.97 4.77
N ILE A 167 3.49 13.05 4.20
CA ILE A 167 3.81 14.30 4.91
C ILE A 167 2.79 15.34 4.46
N CYS A 168 1.67 15.42 5.19
CA CYS A 168 0.48 16.12 4.69
C CYS A 168 -0.22 17.03 5.69
N LEU A 169 0.19 17.06 6.96
CA LEU A 169 -0.37 17.95 7.98
C LEU A 169 0.67 18.92 8.53
N CYS A 170 0.22 20.12 8.92
CA CYS A 170 0.93 20.96 9.87
C CYS A 170 0.64 20.49 11.30
N LEU A 171 1.51 20.87 12.23
CA LEU A 171 1.37 20.53 13.65
C LEU A 171 0.01 20.93 14.23
N GLY A 172 -0.49 22.13 13.89
CA GLY A 172 -1.76 22.66 14.39
C GLY A 172 -3.00 21.88 13.93
N CYS A 173 -2.94 21.19 12.79
CA CYS A 173 -4.07 20.41 12.27
C CYS A 173 -4.11 18.96 12.78
N VAL A 174 -3.05 18.48 13.44
CA VAL A 174 -2.98 17.10 13.95
C VAL A 174 -4.12 16.79 14.94
N PRO A 175 -4.41 17.59 15.98
CA PRO A 175 -5.38 17.21 17.01
C PRO A 175 -6.82 17.08 16.49
N THR A 176 -7.17 17.85 15.45
CA THR A 176 -8.51 17.81 14.85
C THR A 176 -8.63 16.70 13.81
N THR A 177 -7.59 16.50 13.01
CA THR A 177 -7.62 15.58 11.87
C THR A 177 -7.38 14.13 12.29
N MET A 178 -6.47 13.89 13.23
CA MET A 178 -6.01 12.54 13.58
C MET A 178 -6.89 11.82 14.62
N ARG A 179 -8.08 12.34 14.96
CA ARG A 179 -8.99 11.70 15.92
C ARG A 179 -9.41 10.29 15.54
N LYS A 180 -9.51 10.01 14.24
CA LYS A 180 -9.85 8.68 13.72
C LYS A 180 -8.65 7.77 13.52
N GLY A 181 -7.43 8.27 13.72
CA GLY A 181 -6.21 7.53 13.45
C GLY A 181 -6.03 7.14 11.98
N LEU A 182 -6.63 7.87 11.03
CA LEU A 182 -6.51 7.59 9.59
C LEU A 182 -5.79 8.73 8.89
N CYS A 183 -4.92 8.38 7.93
CA CYS A 183 -4.24 9.34 7.10
C CYS A 183 -5.24 10.10 6.20
N PRO A 184 -5.15 11.44 6.07
CA PRO A 184 -6.04 12.23 5.22
C PRO A 184 -5.92 11.93 3.72
N VAL A 185 -4.75 11.44 3.28
CA VAL A 185 -4.45 11.23 1.86
C VAL A 185 -4.90 9.85 1.40
N ASP A 186 -4.47 8.80 2.10
CA ASP A 186 -4.67 7.41 1.68
C ASP A 186 -5.53 6.60 2.65
N ARG A 187 -6.02 7.21 3.73
CA ARG A 187 -6.89 6.58 4.75
C ARG A 187 -6.26 5.35 5.41
N CYS A 188 -4.94 5.19 5.31
CA CYS A 188 -4.21 4.15 6.05
C CYS A 188 -4.30 4.41 7.56
N GLU A 189 -4.39 3.35 8.35
CA GLU A 189 -4.35 3.44 9.81
C GLU A 189 -2.96 3.92 10.27
N VAL A 190 -2.94 5.06 10.96
CA VAL A 190 -1.73 5.73 11.41
C VAL A 190 -1.37 5.26 12.82
N ARG A 191 -0.20 4.64 12.93
CA ARG A 191 0.34 4.11 14.17
C ARG A 191 1.16 5.15 14.91
N GLU A 192 1.91 5.96 14.18
CA GLU A 192 2.84 6.95 14.74
C GLU A 192 2.90 8.18 13.83
N LEU A 193 3.12 9.34 14.46
CA LEU A 193 3.32 10.62 13.79
C LEU A 193 4.71 11.15 14.10
N TYR A 194 5.40 11.61 13.06
CA TYR A 194 6.72 12.21 13.17
C TYR A 194 6.67 13.65 12.67
N GLN A 195 7.24 14.57 13.42
CA GLN A 195 7.45 15.94 12.98
C GLN A 195 8.84 16.07 12.37
N LEU A 196 8.89 16.64 11.17
CA LEU A 196 10.12 16.94 10.44
C LEU A 196 10.53 18.39 10.70
N GLN A 197 11.75 18.60 11.18
CA GLN A 197 12.34 19.93 11.40
C GLN A 197 13.77 19.93 10.86
N GLY A 198 13.95 20.46 9.64
CA GLY A 198 15.25 20.43 8.96
C GLY A 198 15.76 18.99 8.79
N ASP A 199 16.99 18.73 9.24
CA ASP A 199 17.60 17.38 9.23
C ASP A 199 17.20 16.50 10.43
N GLN A 200 16.30 16.97 11.31
CA GLN A 200 15.89 16.25 12.51
C GLN A 200 14.47 15.69 12.40
N ILE A 201 14.28 14.48 12.95
CA ILE A 201 13.00 13.77 13.03
C ILE A 201 12.62 13.62 14.50
N ASN A 202 11.50 14.22 14.91
CA ASN A 202 10.95 14.12 16.26
C ASN A 202 9.71 13.23 16.28
N ILE A 203 9.60 12.34 17.27
CA ILE A 203 8.41 11.53 17.49
C ILE A 203 7.37 12.40 18.19
N HIS A 204 6.29 12.73 17.51
CA HIS A 204 5.27 13.61 18.07
C HIS A 204 4.20 12.84 18.86
N MET A 205 3.76 11.68 18.35
CA MET A 205 2.72 10.89 19.02
C MET A 205 2.79 9.42 18.60
N SER A 206 2.77 8.51 19.59
CA SER A 206 2.57 7.08 19.39
C SER A 206 1.13 6.73 19.74
N MET A 207 0.41 6.10 18.81
CA MET A 207 -1.02 5.78 18.94
C MET A 207 -1.26 4.35 19.45
N CYS A 208 -0.24 3.71 20.04
CA CYS A 208 -0.34 2.34 20.53
C CYS A 208 -1.12 2.30 21.85
N GLY A 209 -2.36 1.82 21.80
CA GLY A 209 -3.09 1.19 22.91
C GLY A 209 -3.14 1.92 24.27
N SER A 210 -4.31 2.49 24.56
CA SER A 210 -4.77 3.04 25.84
C SER A 210 -3.95 4.21 26.41
N ASP A 211 -4.24 5.42 25.95
CA ASP A 211 -4.47 6.57 26.82
C ASP A 211 -5.20 7.66 26.04
N LEU A 212 -6.47 7.88 26.42
CA LEU A 212 -7.18 9.10 26.06
C LEU A 212 -6.36 10.29 26.60
N PRO A 213 -6.03 11.32 25.80
CA PRO A 213 -5.30 12.46 26.32
C PRO A 213 -6.18 13.14 27.38
N GLN A 214 -5.79 12.93 28.65
CA GLN A 214 -6.24 13.77 29.74
C GLN A 214 -5.71 15.19 29.49
N ASN A 215 -6.58 16.17 29.73
CA ASN A 215 -6.27 17.60 29.74
C ASN A 215 -4.88 17.87 30.33
N VAL A 216 -4.01 18.52 29.57
CA VAL A 216 -2.81 19.19 30.08
C VAL A 216 -2.90 20.65 29.63
N PRO A 217 -2.80 21.64 30.54
CA PRO A 217 -3.19 23.02 30.25
C PRO A 217 -2.16 23.74 29.38
N VAL A 218 -2.68 24.72 28.63
CA VAL A 218 -1.90 25.68 27.86
C VAL A 218 -1.09 26.54 28.82
N GLU A 219 0.23 26.40 28.82
CA GLU A 219 1.12 27.41 29.39
C GLU A 219 1.72 28.25 28.26
N ASN A 220 1.35 29.53 28.27
CA ASN A 220 1.86 30.58 27.41
C ASN A 220 3.31 30.92 27.78
N PHE A 221 4.21 30.93 26.80
CA PHE A 221 5.34 31.88 26.73
C PHE A 221 5.69 32.16 25.27
#